data_AF-A0A2W2DV21-F1
#
_entry.id   AF-A0A2W2DV21-F1
#
_cell.length_a   1.000
_cell.length_b   1.000
_cell.length_c   1.000
_cell.angle_alpha   90.00
_cell.angle_beta   90.00
_cell.angle_gamma   90.00
#
_symmetry.space_group_name_H-M   'P 1'
#
loop_
_entity.id
_entity.type
_entity.pdbx_description
1 polymer ?
#
loop_
_entity_poly.entity_id
_entity_poly.type
_entity_poly.pdbx_seq_one_letter_code
_entity_poly.pdbx_strand_id
1 'polypeptide(L)' 'PSLPCTTQVPEAVTALQEARSHLALVTNQDGTVIGMVSLTDLVGELLDTRAA' A
#
# COMPACT_ATOMS: atom_id res chain seq x y z
N PRO A 1 -8.62 0.72 -4.94
CA PRO A 1 -8.23 -0.72 -4.92
C PRO A 1 -8.24 -1.22 -3.48
N SER A 2 -8.37 -2.53 -3.25
CA SER A 2 -8.23 -3.16 -1.93
C SER A 2 -7.01 -4.06 -1.90
N LEU A 3 -6.20 -3.97 -0.85
CA LEU A 3 -4.95 -4.72 -0.69
C LEU A 3 -5.00 -5.56 0.59
N PRO A 4 -4.61 -6.85 0.56
CA PRO A 4 -4.37 -7.62 1.78
C PRO A 4 -3.34 -6.94 2.69
N CYS A 5 -3.51 -7.06 4.02
CA CYS A 5 -2.58 -6.51 5.00
C CYS A 5 -1.18 -7.17 4.99
N THR A 6 -1.02 -8.26 4.25
CA THR A 6 0.24 -8.97 4.05
C THR A 6 0.97 -8.56 2.76
N THR A 7 0.37 -7.70 1.93
CA THR A 7 0.99 -7.21 0.68
C THR A 7 2.26 -6.43 0.98
N GLN A 8 3.34 -6.76 0.26
CA GLN A 8 4.61 -6.07 0.44
C GLN A 8 4.54 -4.64 -0.12
N VAL A 9 5.29 -3.71 0.48
CA VAL A 9 5.28 -2.29 0.08
C VAL A 9 5.55 -2.08 -1.43
N PRO A 10 6.54 -2.72 -2.07
CA PRO A 10 6.77 -2.57 -3.52
C PRO A 10 5.60 -3.06 -4.39
N GLU A 11 4.91 -4.11 -3.95
CA GLU A 11 3.75 -4.68 -4.65
C GLU A 11 2.54 -3.75 -4.52
N ALA A 12 2.32 -3.18 -3.33
CA ALA A 12 1.27 -2.20 -3.09
C ALA A 12 1.43 -0.95 -3.97
N VAL A 13 2.67 -0.47 -4.13
CA VAL A 13 3.02 0.65 -5.02
C VAL A 13 2.71 0.32 -6.48
N THR A 14 3.04 -0.89 -6.93
CA THR A 14 2.71 -1.35 -8.29
C THR A 14 1.20 -1.40 -8.51
N ALA A 15 0.46 -2.01 -7.58
CA ALA A 15 -0.99 -2.14 -7.67
C ALA A 15 -1.72 -0.78 -7.70
N LEU A 16 -1.26 0.19 -6.92
CA LEU A 16 -1.79 1.56 -6.93
C LEU A 16 -1.53 2.28 -8.25
N GLN A 17 -0.31 2.15 -8.80
CA GLN A 17 0.05 2.72 -10.09
C GLN A 17 -0.76 2.14 -11.25
N GLU A 18 -0.89 0.81 -11.32
CA GLU A 18 -1.68 0.12 -12.34
C GLU A 18 -3.17 0.50 -12.27
N ALA A 19 -3.70 0.59 -11.05
CA ALA A 19 -5.07 1.04 -10.81
C ALA A 19 -5.27 2.55 -11.03
N ARG A 20 -4.20 3.31 -11.32
CA ARG A 20 -4.18 4.78 -11.41
C ARG A 20 -4.86 5.45 -10.21
N SER A 21 -4.61 4.92 -9.01
CA SER A 21 -5.25 5.33 -7.77
C SER A 21 -4.22 5.76 -6.74
N HIS A 22 -4.53 6.81 -5.98
CA HIS A 22 -3.65 7.34 -4.94
C HIS A 22 -3.91 6.73 -3.56
N LEU A 23 -4.99 5.97 -3.40
CA LEU A 23 -5.42 5.38 -2.14
C LEU A 23 -5.83 3.92 -2.33
N ALA A 24 -5.47 3.08 -1.36
CA ALA A 24 -5.95 1.72 -1.23
C ALA A 24 -6.58 1.51 0.14
N LEU A 25 -7.64 0.69 0.18
CA LEU A 25 -8.15 0.13 1.42
C LEU A 25 -7.31 -1.11 1.77
N VAL A 26 -6.94 -1.26 3.03
CA VAL A 26 -6.21 -2.43 3.52
C VAL A 26 -7.21 -3.39 4.17
N THR A 27 -7.18 -4.67 3.77
CA THR A 27 -8.09 -5.69 4.25
C THR A 27 -7.37 -6.80 5.02
N ASN A 28 -8.01 -7.37 6.04
CA ASN A 28 -7.52 -8.58 6.73
C ASN A 28 -7.84 -9.87 5.91
N GLN A 29 -7.51 -11.05 6.46
CA GLN A 29 -7.83 -12.34 5.81
C GLN A 29 -9.33 -12.56 5.55
N ASP A 30 -10.21 -11.97 6.36
CA ASP A 30 -11.66 -12.09 6.20
C ASP A 30 -12.22 -11.09 5.18
N GLY A 31 -11.37 -10.29 4.52
CA GLY A 31 -11.76 -9.25 3.57
C GLY A 31 -12.34 -7.99 4.22
N THR A 32 -12.28 -7.89 5.55
CA THR A 32 -12.73 -6.69 6.29
C THR A 32 -11.71 -5.58 6.12
N VAL A 33 -12.18 -4.37 5.82
CA VAL A 33 -11.32 -3.18 5.75
C VAL A 33 -10.86 -2.82 7.16
N ILE A 34 -9.55 -2.85 7.37
CA ILE A 34 -8.90 -2.53 8.65
C ILE A 34 -8.12 -1.22 8.62
N GLY A 35 -8.03 -0.57 7.45
CA GLY A 35 -7.33 0.69 7.31
C GLY A 35 -7.23 1.15 5.86
N MET A 36 -6.41 2.17 5.64
CA MET A 36 -6.09 2.71 4.32
C MET A 36 -4.62 3.08 4.24
N VAL A 37 -4.09 3.11 3.03
CA VAL A 37 -2.74 3.57 2.76
C VAL A 37 -2.74 4.42 1.48
N SER A 38 -1.94 5.48 1.46
CA SER A 38 -1.72 6.28 0.26
C SER A 38 -0.45 5.89 -0.47
N LEU A 39 -0.40 6.21 -1.77
CA LEU A 39 0.81 6.02 -2.56
C LEU A 39 1.98 6.85 -2.00
N THR A 40 1.71 8.02 -1.42
CA THR A 40 2.74 8.91 -0.84
C THR A 40 3.36 8.28 0.40
N ASP A 41 2.57 7.65 1.27
CA ASP A 41 3.08 6.98 2.47
C ASP A 41 4.01 5.82 2.09
N LEU A 42 3.59 4.99 1.12
CA LEU A 42 4.38 3.84 0.65
C LEU A 42 5.70 4.25 -0.01
N VAL A 43 5.68 5.32 -0.81
CA VAL A 43 6.90 5.85 -1.45
C VAL A 43 7.81 6.49 -0.40
N GLY A 44 7.26 7.17 0.62
CA GLY A 44 8.02 7.68 1.76
C GLY A 44 8.84 6.58 2.44
N GLU A 45 8.21 5.47 2.82
CA GLU A 45 8.87 4.32 3.45
C GLU A 45 9.97 3.71 2.57
N LEU A 46 9.75 3.61 1.25
CA LEU A 46 10.78 3.10 0.34
C LEU A 46 11.97 4.05 0.19
N LEU A 47 11.74 5.36 0.22
CA LEU A 47 12.80 6.36 0.08
C LEU A 47 13.56 6.59 1.40
N ASP A 48 12.92 6.36 2.55
CA ASP A 48 13.53 6.43 3.88
C ASP A 48 14.56 5.33 4.14
N THR A 49 14.65 4.31 3.26
CA THR A 49 15.75 3.32 3.29
C THR A 49 17.16 3.89 3.05
N ARG A 50 17.31 5.20 2.82
CA ARG A 50 18.61 5.92 2.82
C ARG A 50 19.08 6.43 4.19
N ALA A 51 18.33 6.22 5.26
CA ALA A 51 18.73 6.59 6.62
C ALA A 51 19.02 5.37 7.49
N ALA A 52 20.05 4.59 7.13
CA ALA A 52 20.72 3.64 8.03
C ALA A 52 22.20 3.49 7.67
#